data_AF-A0A1I4TGG5-F1
#
_entry.id   AF-A0A1I4TGG5-F1
#
_cell.length_a   1.000
_cell.length_b   1.000
_cell.length_c   1.000
_cell.angle_alpha   90.00
_cell.angle_beta   90.00
_cell.angle_gamma   90.00
#
_symmetry.space_group_name_H-M   'P 1'
#
loop_
_entity.id
_entity.type
_entity.pdbx_description
1 polymer ?
#
loop_
_entity_poly.entity_id
_entity_poly.type
_entity_poly.pdbx_seq_one_letter_code
_entity_poly.pdbx_strand_id
1 'polypeptide(L)'
;MIFRFGRRRERSKRAKDRLESCINTILDLNERLGEGKISPDIIQHFKRLKQTFSDLDDAMVDEKEVNRIEDATNKLLQEIRALYGESFLKKLYDMPKH
;
A
#
# COMPACT_ATOMS: atom_id res chain seq x y z
N MET A 1 -10.26 -33.70 6.01
CA MET A 1 -10.30 -32.32 6.54
C MET A 1 -9.21 -31.39 5.94
N ILE A 2 -8.77 -31.62 4.69
CA ILE A 2 -7.52 -31.04 4.14
C ILE A 2 -7.75 -29.77 3.27
N PHE A 3 -8.96 -29.58 2.73
CA PHE A 3 -9.30 -28.49 1.80
C PHE A 3 -9.46 -27.08 2.42
N ARG A 4 -9.40 -26.93 3.75
CA ARG A 4 -9.55 -25.62 4.42
C ARG A 4 -8.20 -24.87 4.59
N PHE A 5 -7.08 -25.57 4.57
CA PHE A 5 -5.76 -24.97 4.77
C PHE A 5 -5.21 -24.27 3.52
N GLY A 6 -5.35 -24.89 2.33
CA GLY A 6 -4.89 -24.28 1.07
C GLY A 6 -5.56 -22.93 0.77
N ARG A 7 -6.87 -22.83 1.02
CA ARG A 7 -7.63 -21.58 0.83
C ARG A 7 -7.24 -20.45 1.79
N ARG A 8 -6.70 -20.75 2.97
CA ARG A 8 -6.29 -19.72 3.93
C ARG A 8 -4.96 -19.08 3.52
N ARG A 9 -4.01 -19.90 3.06
CA ARG A 9 -2.69 -19.46 2.59
C ARG A 9 -2.77 -18.58 1.34
N GLU A 10 -3.63 -18.96 0.39
CA GLU A 10 -3.80 -18.17 -0.85
C GLU A 10 -4.44 -16.80 -0.58
N ARG A 11 -5.39 -16.71 0.36
CA ARG A 11 -6.00 -15.43 0.74
C ARG A 11 -5.00 -14.50 1.41
N SER A 12 -4.29 -15.01 2.40
CA SER A 12 -3.33 -14.17 3.14
C SER A 12 -2.14 -13.75 2.28
N LYS A 13 -1.73 -14.55 1.29
CA LYS A 13 -0.80 -14.09 0.24
C LYS A 13 -1.35 -12.90 -0.56
N ARG A 14 -2.60 -12.98 -1.05
CA ARG A 14 -3.25 -11.86 -1.77
C ARG A 14 -3.40 -10.62 -0.88
N ALA A 15 -3.68 -10.80 0.40
CA ALA A 15 -3.78 -9.71 1.37
C ALA A 15 -2.43 -9.00 1.55
N LYS A 16 -1.35 -9.76 1.62
CA LYS A 16 0.02 -9.24 1.69
C LYS A 16 0.39 -8.46 0.43
N ASP A 17 0.13 -9.02 -0.76
CA ASP A 17 0.39 -8.35 -2.05
C ASP A 17 -0.35 -7.00 -2.16
N ARG A 18 -1.62 -6.95 -1.72
CA ARG A 18 -2.43 -5.72 -1.71
C ARG A 18 -1.88 -4.67 -0.77
N LEU A 19 -1.48 -5.09 0.43
CA LEU A 19 -0.92 -4.17 1.41
C LEU A 19 0.44 -3.63 0.98
N GLU A 20 1.30 -4.49 0.41
CA GLU A 20 2.56 -4.07 -0.18
C GLU A 20 2.34 -3.04 -1.29
N SER A 21 1.35 -3.25 -2.16
CA SER A 21 0.94 -2.29 -3.18
C SER A 21 0.53 -0.94 -2.58
N CYS A 22 -0.26 -0.94 -1.50
CA CYS A 22 -0.68 0.29 -0.81
C CYS A 22 0.53 1.07 -0.25
N ILE A 23 1.44 0.36 0.42
CA ILE A 23 2.63 0.96 1.02
C ILE A 23 3.54 1.56 -0.05
N ASN A 24 3.80 0.81 -1.13
CA ASN A 24 4.62 1.31 -2.25
C ASN A 24 3.97 2.54 -2.89
N THR A 25 2.65 2.56 -3.06
CA THR A 25 1.95 3.72 -3.64
C THR A 25 2.16 4.99 -2.82
N ILE A 26 2.16 4.91 -1.49
CA ILE A 26 2.35 6.07 -0.61
C ILE A 26 3.81 6.54 -0.61
N LEU A 27 4.77 5.62 -0.70
CA LEU A 27 6.19 5.96 -0.83
C LEU A 27 6.49 6.63 -2.20
N ASP A 28 5.95 6.08 -3.28
CA ASP A 28 6.07 6.65 -4.63
C ASP A 28 5.43 8.05 -4.70
N LEU A 29 4.30 8.23 -4.01
CA LEU A 29 3.65 9.54 -3.88
C LEU A 29 4.55 10.57 -3.22
N ASN A 30 5.24 10.19 -2.15
CA ASN A 30 6.19 11.09 -1.48
C ASN A 30 7.32 11.52 -2.42
N GLU A 31 7.91 10.57 -3.14
CA GLU A 31 8.99 10.87 -4.09
C GLU A 31 8.53 11.81 -5.21
N ARG A 32 7.30 11.65 -5.67
CA ARG A 32 6.74 12.41 -6.81
C ARG A 32 6.15 13.76 -6.42
N LEU A 33 5.61 13.89 -5.21
CA LEU A 33 5.14 15.18 -4.67
C LEU A 33 6.33 16.10 -4.31
N GLY A 34 7.51 15.52 -4.06
CA GLY A 34 8.70 16.23 -3.63
C GLY A 34 8.78 16.38 -2.11
N GLU A 35 9.97 16.71 -1.62
CA GLU A 35 10.26 16.82 -0.19
C GLU A 35 9.32 17.81 0.52
N GLY A 36 8.88 17.45 1.72
CA GLY A 36 8.06 18.31 2.58
C GLY A 36 6.56 18.34 2.28
N LYS A 37 6.07 17.61 1.26
CA LYS A 37 4.63 17.48 0.98
C LYS A 37 3.92 16.42 1.81
N ILE A 38 4.65 15.39 2.25
CA ILE A 38 4.21 14.42 3.24
C ILE A 38 5.15 14.54 4.44
N SER A 39 4.59 14.49 5.66
CA SER A 39 5.39 14.55 6.86
C SER A 39 6.42 13.40 6.89
N PRO A 40 7.70 13.68 7.19
CA PRO A 40 8.75 12.66 7.21
C PRO A 40 8.47 11.54 8.22
N ASP A 41 7.79 11.85 9.34
CA ASP A 41 7.34 10.85 10.31
C ASP A 41 6.39 9.84 9.67
N ILE A 42 5.43 10.31 8.85
CA ILE A 42 4.49 9.44 8.13
C ILE A 42 5.25 8.51 7.18
N ILE A 43 6.23 9.04 6.44
CA ILE A 43 7.08 8.22 5.55
C ILE A 43 7.86 7.18 6.33
N GLN A 44 8.40 7.55 7.50
CA GLN A 44 9.10 6.60 8.36
C GLN A 44 8.17 5.48 8.86
N HIS A 45 6.92 5.81 9.21
CA HIS A 45 5.91 4.81 9.57
C HIS A 45 5.60 3.86 8.41
N PHE A 46 5.46 4.34 7.17
CA PHE A 46 5.25 3.48 6.01
C PHE A 46 6.45 2.59 5.69
N LYS A 47 7.68 3.11 5.82
CA LYS A 47 8.91 2.30 5.66
C LYS A 47 8.99 1.19 6.71
N ARG A 48 8.70 1.51 7.98
CA ARG A 48 8.64 0.51 9.06
C ARG A 48 7.54 -0.52 8.81
N LEU A 49 6.37 -0.08 8.33
CA LEU A 49 5.27 -0.96 7.95
C LEU A 49 5.72 -1.95 6.86
N LYS A 50 6.39 -1.47 5.80
CA LYS A 50 6.95 -2.32 4.74
C LYS A 50 7.91 -3.39 5.27
N GLN A 51 8.81 -3.01 6.18
CA GLN A 51 9.76 -3.93 6.81
C GLN A 51 9.03 -4.99 7.64
N THR A 52 8.15 -4.58 8.55
CA THR A 52 7.36 -5.50 9.37
C THR A 52 6.58 -6.50 8.52
N PHE A 53 6.00 -6.07 7.39
CA PHE A 53 5.26 -6.97 6.51
C PHE A 53 6.13 -7.88 5.65
N SER A 54 7.37 -7.48 5.34
CA SER A 54 8.32 -8.35 4.65
C SER A 54 8.64 -9.58 5.51
N ASP A 55 8.66 -9.42 6.83
CA ASP A 55 9.01 -10.45 7.82
C ASP A 55 7.80 -11.27 8.33
N LEU A 56 6.56 -10.85 8.03
CA LEU A 56 5.35 -11.57 8.44
C LEU A 56 5.05 -12.77 7.53
N ASP A 57 4.77 -13.93 8.14
CA ASP A 57 4.31 -15.13 7.44
C ASP A 57 2.89 -14.93 6.85
N ASP A 58 2.64 -15.49 5.66
CA ASP A 58 1.38 -15.46 4.89
C ASP A 58 0.22 -16.19 5.61
N ALA A 59 0.27 -16.35 6.92
CA ALA A 59 -0.79 -16.94 7.74
C ALA A 59 -1.30 -15.97 8.82
N MET A 60 -0.64 -14.82 9.01
CA MET A 60 -0.94 -13.87 10.09
C MET A 60 -1.59 -12.56 9.62
N VAL A 61 -1.82 -12.39 8.31
CA VAL A 61 -2.40 -11.15 7.78
C VAL A 61 -3.93 -11.21 7.85
N ASP A 62 -4.52 -10.32 8.65
CA ASP A 62 -5.98 -10.17 8.76
C ASP A 62 -6.53 -9.34 7.59
N GLU A 63 -7.38 -9.98 6.77
CA GLU A 63 -8.06 -9.35 5.62
C GLU A 63 -8.87 -8.10 5.99
N LYS A 64 -9.46 -8.06 7.19
CA LYS A 64 -10.22 -6.90 7.65
C LYS A 64 -9.31 -5.68 7.83
N GLU A 65 -8.12 -5.88 8.40
CA GLU A 65 -7.16 -4.80 8.58
C GLU A 65 -6.54 -4.38 7.25
N VAL A 66 -6.27 -5.33 6.34
CA VAL A 66 -5.84 -5.01 4.97
C VAL A 66 -6.88 -4.16 4.24
N ASN A 67 -8.16 -4.51 4.32
CA ASN A 67 -9.24 -3.72 3.71
C ASN A 67 -9.28 -2.30 4.28
N ARG A 68 -9.09 -2.12 5.58
CA ARG A 68 -9.06 -0.78 6.20
C ARG A 68 -7.90 0.06 5.70
N ILE A 69 -6.72 -0.54 5.55
CA ILE A 69 -5.54 0.16 5.02
C ILE A 69 -5.73 0.50 3.55
N GLU A 70 -6.28 -0.40 2.75
CA GLU A 70 -6.59 -0.14 1.35
C GLU A 70 -7.62 0.99 1.19
N ASP A 71 -8.71 0.97 1.98
CA ASP A 71 -9.71 2.04 1.95
C ASP A 71 -9.12 3.41 2.33
N ALA A 72 -8.26 3.45 3.35
CA ALA A 72 -7.57 4.68 3.74
C ALA A 72 -6.63 5.18 2.64
N THR A 73 -5.90 4.26 1.98
CA THR A 73 -5.00 4.58 0.87
C THR A 73 -5.77 5.11 -0.34
N ASN A 74 -6.90 4.48 -0.68
CA ASN A 74 -7.78 4.92 -1.76
C ASN A 74 -8.37 6.31 -1.50
N LYS A 75 -8.78 6.62 -0.26
CA LYS A 75 -9.24 7.96 0.12
C LYS A 75 -8.14 9.01 -0.04
N LEU A 76 -6.93 8.72 0.44
CA LEU A 76 -5.77 9.61 0.26
C LEU A 76 -5.52 9.89 -1.23
N LEU A 77 -5.55 8.85 -2.08
CA LEU A 77 -5.38 9.01 -3.52
C LEU A 77 -6.48 9.87 -4.15
N GLN A 78 -7.73 9.74 -3.71
CA GLN A 78 -8.84 10.59 -4.16
C GLN A 78 -8.64 12.05 -3.74
N GLU A 79 -8.21 12.31 -2.52
CA GLU A 79 -7.90 13.67 -2.04
C GLU A 79 -6.74 14.29 -2.83
N ILE A 80 -5.67 13.53 -3.08
CA ILE A 80 -4.54 13.98 -3.90
C ILE A 80 -5.00 14.25 -5.33
N ARG A 81 -5.88 13.41 -5.91
CA ARG A 81 -6.49 13.66 -7.22
C ARG A 81 -7.26 14.97 -7.25
N ALA A 82 -8.01 15.26 -6.19
CA ALA A 82 -8.79 16.50 -6.09
C ALA A 82 -7.86 17.74 -6.00
N LEU A 83 -6.72 17.62 -5.32
CA LEU A 83 -5.77 18.72 -5.12
C LEU A 83 -4.85 18.96 -6.32
N TYR A 84 -4.38 17.91 -7.00
CA TYR A 84 -3.34 17.97 -8.03
C TYR A 84 -3.82 17.60 -9.44
N GLY A 85 -5.08 17.16 -9.58
CA GLY A 85 -5.68 16.75 -10.85
C GLY A 85 -5.30 15.34 -11.32
N GLU A 86 -6.08 14.80 -12.26
CA GLU A 86 -5.92 13.43 -12.77
C GLU A 86 -4.61 13.19 -13.54
N SER A 87 -4.05 14.26 -14.13
CA SER A 87 -2.77 14.23 -14.85
C SER A 87 -1.58 13.92 -13.93
N PHE A 88 -1.63 14.34 -12.67
CA PHE A 88 -0.60 14.04 -11.68
C PHE A 88 -0.59 12.54 -11.33
N LEU A 89 -1.76 11.93 -11.16
CA LEU A 89 -1.86 10.50 -10.89
C LEU A 89 -1.51 9.63 -12.11
N LYS A 90 -1.87 10.05 -13.33
CA LYS A 90 -1.42 9.34 -14.54
C LYS A 90 0.10 9.29 -14.63
N LYS A 91 0.79 10.40 -14.36
CA LYS A 91 2.25 10.41 -14.27
C LYS A 91 2.77 9.47 -13.19
N LEU A 92 2.01 9.25 -12.11
CA LEU A 92 2.33 8.27 -11.06
C LEU A 92 2.39 6.83 -11.60
N TYR A 93 1.47 6.45 -12.48
CA TYR A 93 1.37 5.07 -13.00
C TYR A 93 2.06 4.83 -14.37
N ASP A 94 2.26 5.88 -15.18
CA ASP A 94 2.80 5.79 -16.54
C ASP A 94 4.35 5.83 -16.64
N MET A 95 5.07 5.97 -15.52
CA MET A 95 6.55 5.96 -15.55
C MET A 95 7.11 4.56 -15.31
N PRO A 96 8.11 4.12 -16.10
CA PRO A 96 8.70 2.80 -15.95
C PRO A 96 9.30 2.66 -14.56
N LYS A 97 8.97 1.55 -13.89
CA LYS A 97 9.61 1.13 -12.63
C LYS A 97 11.09 0.91 -12.92
N HIS A 98 11.94 1.84 -12.50
CA HIS A 98 13.39 1.73 -12.60
C HIS A 98 13.94 0.70 -11.61
#